data_AF-A0A3P6HGB8-F1
#
_entry.id   AF-A0A3P6HGB8-F1
#
_cell.length_a   1.000
_cell.length_b   1.000
_cell.length_c   1.000
_cell.angle_alpha   90.00
_cell.angle_beta   90.00
_cell.angle_gamma   90.00
#
_symmetry.space_group_name_H-M   'P 1'
#
loop_
_entity.id
_entity.type
_entity.pdbx_description
1 polymer ?
#
loop_
_entity_poly.entity_id
_entity_poly.type
_entity_poly.pdbx_seq_one_letter_code
_entity_poly.pdbx_strand_id
1 'polypeptide(L)'
;MCLLCNSTSESRDHLYFDCPFSWGIWSVLASRCDLNPERDWSRVMNQLLGLNHGSPKGHLTILCWQACLYWVWSERNARLHRDVFRSSDALICRIDRQIRDKILSFRETNPTVSSVMMLQWLP
;
A
#
# COMPACT_ATOMS: atom_id res chain seq x y z
N MET A 1 15.42 8.51 15.30
CA MET A 1 15.89 7.87 14.04
C MET A 1 14.82 6.90 13.57
N CYS A 2 14.59 6.79 12.25
CA CYS A 2 13.55 5.92 11.67
C CYS A 2 13.90 4.44 11.86
N LEU A 3 12.96 3.67 12.42
CA LEU A 3 13.18 2.25 12.72
C LEU A 3 13.15 1.34 11.48
N LEU A 4 12.73 1.88 10.33
CA LEU A 4 12.66 1.12 9.08
C LEU A 4 13.99 1.12 8.31
N CYS A 5 14.65 2.27 8.18
CA CYS A 5 15.90 2.44 7.43
C CYS A 5 17.13 2.79 8.28
N ASN A 6 16.95 3.11 9.56
CA ASN A 6 18.02 3.50 10.50
C ASN A 6 18.95 4.62 10.00
N SER A 7 18.48 5.50 9.12
CA SER A 7 19.32 6.49 8.43
C SER A 7 18.91 7.94 8.70
N THR A 8 17.60 8.23 8.75
CA THR A 8 17.07 9.60 8.87
C THR A 8 16.17 9.72 10.09
N SER A 9 15.88 10.95 10.55
CA SER A 9 14.84 11.19 11.55
C SER A 9 13.47 10.74 11.04
N GLU A 10 12.66 10.16 11.94
CA GLU A 10 11.32 9.72 11.61
C GLU A 10 10.38 10.92 11.48
N SER A 11 9.69 11.03 10.35
CA SER A 11 8.58 11.94 10.10
C SER A 11 7.49 11.18 9.35
N ARG A 12 6.28 11.73 9.23
CA ARG A 12 5.20 11.10 8.45
C ARG A 12 5.64 10.84 7.00
N ASP A 13 6.17 11.87 6.36
CA ASP A 13 6.51 11.83 4.94
C ASP A 13 7.69 10.86 4.68
N HIS A 14 8.68 10.87 5.59
CA HIS A 14 9.75 9.88 5.57
C HIS A 14 9.21 8.48 5.80
N LEU A 15 8.43 8.24 6.85
CA LEU A 15 7.97 6.91 7.22
C LEU A 15 7.19 6.23 6.08
N TYR A 16 6.32 6.96 5.39
CA TYR A 16 5.40 6.36 4.44
C TYR A 16 5.88 6.38 2.98
N PHE A 17 6.66 7.37 2.55
CA PHE A 17 6.97 7.53 1.12
C PHE A 17 8.46 7.75 0.80
N ASP A 18 9.20 8.49 1.63
CA ASP A 18 10.60 8.79 1.33
C ASP A 18 11.59 7.74 1.88
N CYS A 19 11.26 7.05 2.98
CA CYS A 19 12.08 5.99 3.55
C CYS A 19 12.33 4.87 2.51
N PRO A 20 13.59 4.46 2.27
CA PRO A 20 13.91 3.44 1.26
C PRO A 20 13.15 2.13 1.44
N PHE A 21 12.88 1.74 2.69
CA PHE A 21 12.10 0.54 3.01
C PHE A 21 10.64 0.67 2.58
N SER A 22 9.95 1.76 2.96
CA SER A 22 8.54 1.96 2.58
C SER A 22 8.39 2.30 1.11
N TRP A 23 9.35 3.01 0.51
CA TRP A 23 9.42 3.22 -0.94
C TRP A 23 9.46 1.90 -1.72
N GLY A 24 10.25 0.93 -1.27
CA GLY A 24 10.29 -0.40 -1.89
C GLY A 24 8.94 -1.11 -1.92
N ILE A 25 8.04 -0.76 -1.00
CA ILE A 25 6.67 -1.30 -0.92
C ILE A 25 5.73 -0.45 -1.78
N TRP A 26 5.69 0.86 -1.52
CA TRP A 26 4.76 1.78 -2.17
C TRP A 26 4.97 1.83 -3.68
N SER A 27 6.20 1.83 -4.17
CA SER A 27 6.47 1.88 -5.62
C SER A 27 5.85 0.70 -6.37
N VAL A 28 5.98 -0.52 -5.84
CA VAL A 28 5.39 -1.72 -6.43
C VAL A 28 3.86 -1.66 -6.39
N LEU A 29 3.30 -1.22 -5.27
CA LEU A 29 1.85 -1.15 -5.07
C LEU A 29 1.19 -0.05 -5.90
N ALA A 30 1.81 1.12 -6.00
CA ALA A 30 1.35 2.24 -6.82
C ALA A 30 1.31 1.84 -8.31
N SER A 31 2.37 1.20 -8.81
CA SER A 31 2.41 0.73 -10.19
C SER A 31 1.32 -0.31 -10.51
N ARG A 32 0.97 -1.20 -9.57
CA ARG A 32 -0.16 -2.14 -9.73
C ARG A 32 -1.53 -1.46 -9.76
N CYS A 33 -1.61 -0.23 -9.24
CA CYS A 33 -2.85 0.54 -9.17
C CYS A 33 -2.94 1.64 -10.23
N ASP A 34 -2.14 1.54 -11.30
CA ASP A 34 -2.04 2.54 -12.37
C ASP A 34 -1.69 3.96 -11.85
N LEU A 35 -1.02 4.06 -10.70
CA LEU A 35 -0.51 5.32 -10.15
C LEU A 35 0.95 5.54 -10.54
N ASN A 36 1.36 6.80 -10.66
CA ASN A 36 2.76 7.15 -10.73
C ASN A 36 3.37 7.07 -9.31
N PRO A 37 4.37 6.22 -9.06
CA PRO A 37 5.03 6.19 -7.76
C PRO A 37 5.67 7.54 -7.42
N GLU A 38 5.26 8.14 -6.31
CA GLU A 38 5.80 9.42 -5.82
C GLU A 38 6.31 9.27 -4.39
N ARG A 39 7.43 9.94 -4.08
CA ARG A 39 8.01 9.98 -2.72
C ARG A 39 7.50 11.13 -1.87
N ASP A 40 6.85 12.11 -2.50
CA ASP A 40 6.28 13.26 -1.80
C ASP A 40 4.83 12.97 -1.39
N TRP A 41 4.54 13.19 -0.10
CA TRP A 41 3.21 12.98 0.46
C TRP A 41 2.14 13.77 -0.30
N SER A 42 2.39 15.04 -0.61
CA SER A 42 1.40 15.90 -1.25
C SER A 42 1.10 15.45 -2.67
N ARG A 43 2.11 15.00 -3.42
CA ARG A 43 1.94 14.42 -4.76
C ARG A 43 1.16 13.12 -4.74
N VAL A 44 1.41 12.24 -3.76
CA VAL A 44 0.60 11.03 -3.58
C VAL A 44 -0.84 11.41 -3.27
N MET A 45 -1.09 12.35 -2.35
CA MET A 45 -2.45 12.79 -2.02
C MET A 45 -3.17 13.41 -3.22
N ASN A 46 -2.49 14.21 -4.04
CA ASN A 46 -3.07 14.79 -5.25
C ASN A 46 -3.51 13.72 -6.26
N GLN A 47 -2.72 12.64 -6.43
CA GLN A 47 -3.13 11.51 -7.25
C GLN A 47 -4.36 10.80 -6.69
N LEU A 48 -4.40 10.56 -5.37
CA LEU A 48 -5.52 9.88 -4.73
C LEU A 48 -6.82 10.70 -4.79
N LEU A 49 -6.74 12.03 -4.66
CA LEU A 49 -7.89 12.94 -4.78
C LEU A 49 -8.42 13.03 -6.22
N GLY A 50 -7.58 12.76 -7.22
CA GLY A 50 -7.96 12.71 -8.63
C GLY A 50 -8.66 11.42 -9.05
N LEU A 51 -8.80 10.43 -8.16
CA LEU A 51 -9.41 9.14 -8.47
C LEU A 51 -10.93 9.26 -8.61
N ASN A 52 -11.49 8.47 -9.54
CA ASN A 52 -12.92 8.19 -9.51
C ASN A 52 -13.22 7.15 -8.42
N HIS A 53 -13.54 7.61 -7.20
CA HIS A 53 -13.83 6.77 -6.04
C HIS A 53 -15.07 5.87 -6.20
N GLY A 54 -15.97 6.17 -7.15
CA GLY A 54 -17.13 5.33 -7.47
C GLY A 54 -16.79 4.14 -8.39
N SER A 55 -15.61 4.16 -9.01
CA SER A 55 -15.17 3.06 -9.87
C SER A 55 -14.52 1.93 -9.06
N PRO A 56 -14.64 0.66 -9.50
CA PRO A 56 -13.93 -0.46 -8.89
C PRO A 56 -12.42 -0.23 -8.79
N LYS A 57 -11.85 0.40 -9.82
CA LYS A 57 -10.42 0.75 -9.87
C LYS A 57 -10.02 1.75 -8.80
N GLY A 58 -10.74 2.87 -8.71
CA GLY A 58 -10.46 3.89 -7.70
C GLY A 58 -10.63 3.35 -6.28
N HIS A 59 -11.63 2.50 -6.05
CA HIS A 59 -11.83 1.84 -4.76
C HIS A 59 -10.67 0.89 -4.42
N LEU A 60 -10.21 0.09 -5.38
CA LEU A 60 -9.03 -0.77 -5.22
C LEU A 60 -7.77 0.02 -4.89
N THR A 61 -7.52 1.12 -5.59
CA THR A 61 -6.37 1.99 -5.35
C THR A 61 -6.37 2.57 -3.93
N ILE A 62 -7.53 3.00 -3.42
CA ILE A 62 -7.66 3.47 -2.03
C ILE A 62 -7.40 2.34 -1.03
N LEU A 63 -7.96 1.14 -1.25
CA LEU A 63 -7.70 -0.02 -0.39
C LEU A 63 -6.21 -0.38 -0.36
N CYS A 64 -5.55 -0.35 -1.51
CA CYS A 64 -4.12 -0.60 -1.64
C CYS A 64 -3.29 0.42 -0.86
N TRP A 65 -3.58 1.70 -1.02
CA TRP A 65 -2.92 2.78 -0.27
C TRP A 65 -3.13 2.64 1.25
N GLN A 66 -4.36 2.39 1.70
CA GLN A 66 -4.66 2.16 3.12
C GLN A 66 -3.91 0.95 3.69
N ALA A 67 -3.87 -0.17 2.95
CA ALA A 67 -3.14 -1.36 3.35
C ALA A 67 -1.63 -1.09 3.44
N CYS A 68 -1.07 -0.35 2.50
CA CYS A 68 0.34 0.06 2.52
C CYS A 68 0.67 0.84 3.80
N LEU A 69 -0.08 1.90 4.11
CA LEU A 69 0.13 2.68 5.33
C LEU A 69 0.00 1.82 6.60
N TYR A 70 -1.02 0.98 6.66
CA TYR A 70 -1.26 0.09 7.79
C TYR A 70 -0.08 -0.86 8.03
N TRP A 71 0.40 -1.55 7.01
CA TRP A 71 1.48 -2.54 7.15
C TRP A 71 2.84 -1.91 7.40
N VAL A 72 3.12 -0.74 6.82
CA VAL A 72 4.32 0.04 7.13
C VAL A 72 4.33 0.44 8.60
N TRP A 73 3.22 0.99 9.11
CA TRP A 73 3.08 1.35 10.52
C TRP A 73 3.19 0.13 11.44
N SER A 74 2.52 -0.97 11.08
CA SER A 74 2.56 -2.23 11.81
C SER A 74 3.97 -2.80 11.90
N GLU A 75 4.74 -2.78 10.81
CA GLU A 75 6.14 -3.23 10.80
C GLU A 75 7.04 -2.34 11.64
N ARG A 76 6.89 -1.00 11.54
CA ARG A 76 7.62 -0.06 12.41
C ARG A 76 7.37 -0.38 13.88
N ASN A 77 6.13 -0.64 14.27
CA ASN A 77 5.79 -1.00 15.65
C ASN A 77 6.25 -2.40 16.04
N ALA A 78 6.28 -3.35 15.11
CA ALA A 78 6.82 -4.69 15.35
C ALA A 78 8.31 -4.64 15.65
N ARG A 79 9.08 -3.79 14.95
CA ARG A 79 10.50 -3.56 15.26
C ARG A 79 10.67 -2.90 16.62
N LEU A 80 9.86 -1.89 16.94
CA LEU A 80 9.95 -1.18 18.23
C LEU A 80 9.62 -2.05 19.44
N HIS A 81 8.54 -2.84 19.36
CA HIS A 81 7.95 -3.49 20.53
C HIS A 81 8.20 -4.99 20.61
N ARG A 82 8.61 -5.62 19.50
CA ARG A 82 8.71 -7.08 19.39
C ARG A 82 10.02 -7.55 18.79
N ASP A 83 10.90 -6.63 18.40
CA ASP A 83 12.18 -6.94 17.72
C ASP A 83 11.99 -7.85 16.49
N VAL A 84 10.85 -7.70 15.80
CA VAL A 84 10.56 -8.47 14.58
C VAL A 84 10.85 -7.61 13.37
N PHE A 85 11.70 -8.13 12.48
CA PHE A 85 12.14 -7.45 11.26
C PHE A 85 11.72 -8.26 10.05
N ARG A 86 10.91 -7.66 9.18
CA ARG A 86 10.52 -8.23 7.89
C ARG A 86 11.08 -7.38 6.76
N SER A 87 11.41 -8.03 5.65
CA SER A 87 11.75 -7.40 4.38
C SER A 87 10.54 -6.68 3.78
N SER A 88 10.80 -5.70 2.91
CA SER A 88 9.77 -5.06 2.06
C SER A 88 8.98 -6.10 1.25
N ASP A 89 9.65 -7.10 0.66
CA ASP A 89 9.00 -8.15 -0.14
C ASP A 89 7.99 -8.97 0.65
N ALA A 90 8.35 -9.37 1.87
CA ALA A 90 7.43 -10.06 2.78
C ALA A 90 6.19 -9.22 3.12
N LEU A 91 6.31 -7.90 3.24
CA LEU A 91 5.18 -6.99 3.42
C LEU A 91 4.35 -6.90 2.13
N ILE A 92 4.98 -6.80 0.96
CA ILE A 92 4.29 -6.79 -0.34
C ILE A 92 3.45 -8.06 -0.49
N CYS A 93 4.00 -9.24 -0.19
CA CYS A 93 3.25 -10.50 -0.24
C CYS A 93 2.05 -10.52 0.72
N ARG A 94 2.18 -9.92 1.92
CA ARG A 94 1.07 -9.81 2.87
C ARG A 94 -0.02 -8.87 2.40
N ILE A 95 0.37 -7.71 1.86
CA ILE A 95 -0.56 -6.73 1.29
C ILE A 95 -1.28 -7.35 0.09
N ASP A 96 -0.54 -8.02 -0.80
CA ASP A 96 -1.10 -8.73 -1.95
C ASP A 96 -2.16 -9.75 -1.55
N ARG A 97 -1.86 -10.60 -0.55
CA ARG A 97 -2.84 -11.53 -0.02
C ARG A 97 -4.05 -10.83 0.58
N GLN A 98 -3.85 -9.80 1.41
CA GLN A 98 -4.95 -9.05 2.02
C GLN A 98 -5.88 -8.41 0.97
N ILE A 99 -5.30 -7.84 -0.09
CA ILE A 99 -6.07 -7.22 -1.17
C ILE A 99 -6.86 -8.28 -1.95
N ARG A 100 -6.24 -9.42 -2.30
CA ARG A 100 -6.94 -10.54 -2.95
C ARG A 100 -8.11 -11.06 -2.12
N ASP A 101 -7.87 -11.30 -0.83
CA ASP A 101 -8.90 -11.77 0.11
C ASP A 101 -10.06 -10.75 0.18
N LYS A 102 -9.73 -9.45 0.19
CA LYS A 102 -10.74 -8.38 0.17
C LYS A 102 -11.53 -8.36 -1.15
N ILE A 103 -10.87 -8.50 -2.30
CA ILE A 103 -11.53 -8.57 -3.61
C ILE A 103 -12.47 -9.78 -3.68
N LEU A 104 -12.02 -10.94 -3.20
CA LEU A 104 -12.81 -12.18 -3.19
C LEU A 104 -14.03 -12.08 -2.26
N SER A 105 -13.95 -11.29 -1.17
CA SER A 105 -15.11 -11.04 -0.30
C SER A 105 -16.29 -10.36 -1.01
N PHE A 106 -16.04 -9.65 -2.12
CA PHE A 106 -17.08 -9.05 -2.95
C PHE A 106 -17.67 -10.03 -3.97
N ARG A 107 -17.11 -11.22 -4.14
CA ARG A 107 -17.51 -12.14 -5.22
C ARG A 107 -18.97 -12.59 -5.10
N GLU A 108 -19.46 -12.82 -3.88
CA GLU A 108 -20.84 -13.25 -3.63
C GLU A 108 -21.84 -12.10 -3.81
N THR A 109 -21.47 -10.88 -3.43
CA THR A 109 -22.38 -9.71 -3.44
C THR A 109 -22.33 -8.94 -4.75
N ASN A 110 -21.17 -8.87 -5.40
CA ASN A 110 -20.96 -8.17 -6.66
C ASN A 110 -19.83 -8.85 -7.49
N PRO A 111 -20.15 -9.94 -8.20
CA PRO A 111 -19.17 -10.71 -8.98
C PRO A 111 -18.43 -9.88 -10.04
N THR A 112 -19.14 -8.92 -10.65
CA THR A 112 -18.58 -8.05 -11.70
C THR A 112 -17.49 -7.13 -11.13
N VAL A 113 -17.76 -6.46 -10.00
CA VAL A 113 -16.78 -5.60 -9.33
C VAL A 113 -15.56 -6.41 -8.88
N SER A 114 -15.80 -7.58 -8.28
CA SER A 114 -14.72 -8.50 -7.87
C SER A 114 -13.82 -8.88 -9.05
N SER A 115 -14.42 -9.22 -10.19
CA SER A 115 -13.69 -9.60 -11.41
C SER A 115 -12.88 -8.42 -11.97
N VAL A 116 -13.46 -7.22 -12.05
CA VAL A 116 -12.77 -6.02 -12.54
C VAL A 116 -11.57 -5.66 -11.64
N MET A 117 -11.76 -5.70 -10.32
CA MET A 117 -10.67 -5.43 -9.37
C MET A 117 -9.57 -6.50 -9.47
N MET A 118 -9.93 -7.78 -9.59
CA MET A 118 -8.95 -8.86 -9.70
C MET A 118 -8.14 -8.76 -11.00
N LEU A 119 -8.79 -8.42 -12.13
CA LEU A 119 -8.11 -8.22 -13.40
C LEU A 119 -7.12 -7.05 -13.36
N GLN A 120 -7.43 -5.99 -12.62
CA GLN A 120 -6.47 -4.90 -12.41
C GLN A 120 -5.32 -5.30 -11.46
N TRP A 121 -5.62 -6.08 -10.43
CA TRP A 121 -4.63 -6.44 -9.40
C TRP A 121 -3.61 -7.48 -9.86
N LEU A 122 -4.02 -8.37 -10.77
CA LEU A 122 -3.14 -9.36 -11.37
C LEU A 122 -2.20 -8.69 -12.39
N PRO A 123 -0.92 -9.06 -12.41
CA PRO A 123 0.03 -8.60 -13.43
C PRO A 123 -0.31 -9.13 -14.83
#